data_AF-A0A969HKJ4-F1
#
_entry.id   AF-A0A969HKJ4-F1
#
_cell.length_a   1.000
_cell.length_b   1.000
_cell.length_c   1.000
_cell.angle_alpha   90.00
_cell.angle_beta   90.00
_cell.angle_gamma   90.00
#
_symmetry.space_group_name_H-M   'P 1'
#
loop_
_entity.id
_entity.type
_entity.pdbx_description
1 polymer ?
#
loop_
_entity_poly.entity_id
_entity_poly.type
_entity_poly.pdbx_seq_one_letter_code
_entity_poly.pdbx_strand_id
1 'polypeptide(L)'
;MQIDIYRDKRLDRDPEQRPFMPHRAFQSIPVFMKIDTIALYNAEVVYKEKVPRGVGTGKIYFTHINGQISGVNTRSDLEDTTQIQASGRLMGEGFIEAKVKIPLLAENLYCSYEGKLGQMDAIFFNSIIESNEHVRIRKGFIDEVKYEVALADTLATGTLAAGYEKLRIQVLNQEDHEKKRGLITFLANLILNNRNDLERRKSKTGAIYYTREKEDGFLRILWRSLATGLVDTLK
;
A
#
# COMPACT_ATOMS: atom_id res chain seq x y z
N MET A 1 20.63 0.90 8.14
CA MET A 1 20.17 -0.47 7.81
C MET A 1 19.35 -0.40 6.53
N GLN A 2 19.57 -1.30 5.56
CA GLN A 2 18.83 -1.34 4.29
C GLN A 2 18.06 -2.66 4.17
N ILE A 3 16.78 -2.59 3.80
CA ILE A 3 15.89 -3.73 3.57
C ILE A 3 15.38 -3.67 2.13
N ASP A 4 15.75 -4.67 1.32
CA ASP A 4 15.26 -4.83 -0.05
C ASP A 4 14.17 -5.91 -0.11
N ILE A 5 12.97 -5.54 -0.56
CA ILE A 5 11.84 -6.44 -0.78
C ILE A 5 11.59 -6.50 -2.29
N TYR A 6 11.82 -7.65 -2.90
CA TYR A 6 11.61 -7.87 -4.33
C TYR A 6 10.49 -8.90 -4.58
N ARG A 7 9.55 -8.56 -5.47
CA ARG A 7 8.48 -9.45 -5.92
C ARG A 7 8.44 -9.53 -7.45
N ASP A 8 8.81 -10.68 -8.01
CA ASP A 8 8.61 -10.99 -9.43
C ASP A 8 7.31 -11.77 -9.61
N LYS A 9 6.35 -11.19 -10.35
CA LYS A 9 5.06 -11.82 -10.66
C LYS A 9 5.03 -12.48 -12.04
N ARG A 10 6.15 -12.50 -12.78
CA ARG A 10 6.24 -13.16 -14.10
C ARG A 10 6.46 -14.66 -14.00
N LEU A 11 6.95 -15.13 -12.85
CA LEU A 11 7.14 -16.54 -12.58
C LEU A 11 5.79 -17.11 -12.14
N ASP A 12 5.42 -18.25 -12.72
CA ASP A 12 4.29 -19.02 -12.24
C ASP A 12 4.54 -19.37 -10.78
N ARG A 13 3.60 -19.01 -9.92
CA ARG A 13 3.68 -19.39 -8.51
C ARG A 13 3.40 -20.88 -8.40
N ASP A 14 4.21 -21.55 -7.60
CA ASP A 14 3.82 -22.84 -7.05
C ASP A 14 2.44 -22.66 -6.36
N PRO A 15 1.39 -23.36 -6.79
CA PRO A 15 0.06 -23.27 -6.19
C PRO A 15 0.05 -23.58 -4.68
N GLU A 16 1.03 -24.37 -4.22
CA GLU A 16 1.21 -24.69 -2.80
C GLU A 16 1.89 -23.56 -2.01
N GLN A 17 2.59 -22.64 -2.69
CA GLN A 17 3.28 -21.53 -2.04
C GLN A 17 2.30 -20.42 -1.64
N ARG A 18 1.87 -20.48 -0.38
CA ARG A 18 0.99 -19.47 0.22
C ARG A 18 1.66 -18.08 0.27
N PRO A 19 0.93 -16.98 -0.02
CA PRO A 19 1.47 -15.64 0.16
C PRO A 19 1.87 -15.35 1.60
N PHE A 20 2.91 -14.54 1.78
CA PHE A 20 3.36 -14.09 3.10
C PHE A 20 2.26 -13.31 3.83
N MET A 21 2.02 -13.72 5.08
CA MET A 21 1.12 -13.07 6.02
C MET A 21 1.79 -12.95 7.39
N PRO A 22 1.78 -11.78 8.05
CA PRO A 22 2.46 -11.60 9.33
C PRO A 22 1.99 -12.55 10.44
N HIS A 23 0.67 -12.70 10.64
CA HIS A 23 0.11 -13.59 11.67
C HIS A 23 0.59 -15.05 11.49
N ARG A 24 0.52 -15.60 10.28
CA ARG A 24 1.00 -16.97 9.99
C ARG A 24 2.51 -17.12 10.19
N ALA A 25 3.28 -16.15 9.72
CA ALA A 25 4.73 -16.16 9.91
C ALA A 25 5.07 -16.16 11.40
N PHE A 26 4.36 -15.36 12.18
CA PHE A 26 4.57 -15.23 13.61
C PHE A 26 4.13 -16.48 14.40
N GLN A 27 2.98 -17.07 14.06
CA GLN A 27 2.49 -18.33 14.63
C GLN A 27 3.38 -19.54 14.32
N SER A 28 4.21 -19.46 13.28
CA SER A 28 5.15 -20.54 12.91
C SER A 28 6.43 -20.56 13.75
N ILE A 29 6.65 -19.57 14.61
CA ILE A 29 7.84 -19.48 15.47
C ILE A 29 7.72 -20.53 16.59
N PRO A 30 8.64 -21.50 16.69
CA PRO A 30 8.51 -22.64 17.61
C PRO A 30 8.91 -22.32 19.06
N VAL A 31 9.23 -21.06 19.36
CA VAL A 31 9.74 -20.62 20.66
C VAL A 31 8.85 -19.55 21.29
N PHE A 32 8.77 -19.57 22.61
CA PHE A 32 8.13 -18.50 23.36
C PHE A 32 9.03 -17.27 23.38
N MET A 33 8.49 -16.15 22.92
CA MET A 33 9.18 -14.87 22.89
C MET A 33 8.22 -13.77 23.35
N LYS A 34 8.74 -12.90 24.20
CA LYS A 34 8.11 -11.64 24.59
C LYS A 34 9.14 -10.55 24.37
N ILE A 35 8.91 -9.71 23.37
CA ILE A 35 9.73 -8.54 23.11
C ILE A 35 8.92 -7.32 23.50
N ASP A 36 9.46 -6.54 24.43
CA ASP A 36 8.84 -5.29 24.87
C ASP A 36 8.78 -4.28 23.71
N THR A 37 9.96 -3.96 23.16
CA THR A 37 10.11 -2.98 22.08
C THR A 37 11.19 -3.41 21.09
N ILE A 38 10.90 -3.27 19.80
CA ILE A 38 11.88 -3.25 18.71
C ILE A 38 11.92 -1.83 18.17
N ALA A 39 13.09 -1.20 18.19
CA ALA A 39 13.29 0.14 17.64
C ALA A 39 14.05 0.09 16.31
N LEU A 40 13.60 0.89 15.36
CA LEU A 40 14.18 1.08 14.04
C LEU A 40 14.65 2.53 13.95
N TYR A 41 15.93 2.74 13.67
CA TYR A 41 16.51 4.07 13.51
C TYR A 41 17.16 4.22 12.14
N ASN A 42 16.78 5.29 11.45
CA ASN A 42 17.33 5.68 10.15
C ASN A 42 17.46 4.49 9.15
N ALA A 43 16.38 3.73 9.00
CA ALA A 43 16.33 2.61 8.07
C ALA A 43 15.91 3.05 6.67
N GLU A 44 16.27 2.24 5.68
CA GLU A 44 15.81 2.35 4.30
C GLU A 44 15.08 1.06 3.90
N VAL A 45 13.93 1.21 3.26
CA VAL A 45 13.14 0.10 2.71
C VAL A 45 12.90 0.36 1.24
N VAL A 46 13.23 -0.62 0.41
CA VAL A 46 13.00 -0.56 -1.04
C VAL A 46 12.09 -1.70 -1.43
N TYR A 47 10.89 -1.39 -1.93
CA TYR A 47 9.98 -2.36 -2.51
C TYR A 47 10.03 -2.29 -4.03
N LYS A 48 10.29 -3.44 -4.67
CA LYS A 48 10.37 -3.59 -6.11
C LYS A 48 9.35 -4.66 -6.55
N GLU A 49 8.52 -4.32 -7.53
CA GLU A 49 7.53 -5.22 -8.10
C GLU A 49 7.67 -5.28 -9.62
N LYS A 50 7.74 -6.49 -10.17
CA LYS A 50 7.76 -6.69 -11.62
C LYS A 50 6.53 -7.49 -12.03
N VAL A 51 5.65 -6.88 -12.81
CA VAL A 51 4.39 -7.50 -13.26
C VAL A 51 4.52 -8.10 -14.68
N PRO A 52 3.75 -9.15 -15.00
CA PRO A 52 3.59 -9.60 -16.38
C PRO A 52 3.11 -8.45 -17.28
N ARG A 53 3.75 -8.28 -18.44
CA ARG A 53 3.45 -7.21 -19.43
C ARG A 53 3.63 -5.77 -18.92
N GLY A 54 4.26 -5.56 -17.76
CA GLY A 54 4.66 -4.23 -17.29
C GLY A 54 5.91 -3.71 -18.02
N VAL A 55 6.06 -2.37 -18.07
CA VAL A 55 7.31 -1.75 -18.55
C VAL A 55 8.27 -1.60 -17.37
N GLY A 56 9.41 -2.29 -17.41
CA GLY A 56 10.45 -2.17 -16.39
C GLY A 56 10.13 -2.89 -15.07
N THR A 57 10.64 -2.35 -13.96
CA THR A 57 10.39 -2.84 -12.59
C THR A 57 9.82 -1.68 -11.80
N GLY A 58 8.59 -1.83 -11.31
CA GLY A 58 7.98 -0.87 -10.41
C GLY A 58 8.78 -0.78 -9.12
N LYS A 59 9.06 0.42 -8.62
CA LYS A 59 9.85 0.63 -7.39
C LYS A 59 9.21 1.70 -6.53
N ILE A 60 9.09 1.46 -5.23
CA ILE A 60 8.78 2.47 -4.22
C ILE A 60 9.81 2.32 -3.10
N TYR A 61 10.28 3.42 -2.52
CA TYR A 61 11.27 3.36 -1.45
C TYR A 61 10.98 4.37 -0.36
N PHE A 62 11.40 4.04 0.85
CA PHE A 62 11.22 4.81 2.05
C PHE A 62 12.60 5.02 2.68
N THR A 63 12.94 6.27 2.97
CA THR A 63 14.22 6.63 3.59
C THR A 63 13.98 7.27 4.95
N HIS A 64 15.04 7.35 5.77
CA HIS A 64 15.00 7.97 7.10
C HIS A 64 13.89 7.38 7.98
N ILE A 65 13.66 6.07 7.87
CA ILE A 65 12.60 5.41 8.60
C ILE A 65 13.00 5.32 10.06
N ASN A 66 12.18 5.88 10.92
CA ASN A 66 12.26 5.70 12.36
C ASN A 66 10.96 5.05 12.82
N GLY A 67 11.05 4.05 13.67
CA GLY A 67 9.85 3.35 14.11
C GLY A 67 10.03 2.49 15.34
N GLN A 68 8.90 2.05 15.87
CA GLN A 68 8.80 1.23 17.05
C GLN A 68 7.78 0.12 16.78
N ILE A 69 8.15 -1.10 17.17
CA ILE A 69 7.22 -2.23 17.25
C ILE A 69 7.13 -2.63 18.71
N SER A 70 5.93 -2.68 19.27
CA SER A 70 5.67 -3.08 20.65
C SER A 70 4.57 -4.13 20.73
N GLY A 71 4.50 -4.82 21.88
CA GLY A 71 3.51 -5.88 22.07
C GLY A 71 3.76 -7.10 21.16
N VAL A 72 5.03 -7.44 20.94
CA VAL A 72 5.41 -8.64 20.19
C VAL A 72 5.50 -9.81 21.17
N ASN A 73 4.51 -10.69 21.14
CA ASN A 73 4.40 -11.79 22.09
C ASN A 73 3.81 -13.04 21.43
N THR A 74 4.46 -14.19 21.60
CA THR A 74 3.95 -15.49 21.08
C THR A 74 3.05 -16.25 22.07
N ARG A 75 2.74 -15.67 23.24
CA ARG A 75 1.80 -16.27 24.21
C ARG A 75 0.43 -15.58 24.17
N SER A 76 -0.65 -16.37 24.13
CA SER A 76 -2.04 -15.91 24.00
C SER A 76 -2.70 -15.40 25.30
N ASP A 77 -1.94 -15.21 26.38
CA ASP A 77 -2.47 -14.88 27.72
C ASP A 77 -2.38 -13.39 28.07
N LEU A 78 -1.98 -12.54 27.13
CA LEU A 78 -1.83 -11.08 27.29
C LEU A 78 -2.54 -10.37 26.13
N GLU A 79 -2.99 -9.11 26.31
CA GLU A 79 -3.62 -8.36 25.20
C GLU A 79 -2.77 -8.41 23.93
N ASP A 80 -3.32 -9.09 22.91
CA ASP A 80 -2.59 -9.81 21.85
C ASP A 80 -2.27 -8.97 20.60
N THR A 81 -2.29 -7.64 20.71
CA THR A 81 -2.16 -6.76 19.53
C THR A 81 -0.80 -6.12 19.45
N THR A 82 0.00 -6.57 18.48
CA THR A 82 1.25 -5.91 18.12
C THR A 82 0.95 -4.55 17.49
N GLN A 83 1.66 -3.53 17.96
CA GLN A 83 1.55 -2.17 17.45
C GLN A 83 2.85 -1.80 16.73
N ILE A 84 2.73 -1.24 15.53
CA ILE A 84 3.84 -0.71 14.75
C ILE A 84 3.56 0.76 14.55
N GLN A 85 4.52 1.62 14.86
CA GLN A 85 4.47 3.03 14.55
C GLN A 85 5.76 3.38 13.80
N ALA A 86 5.64 4.03 12.65
CA ALA A 86 6.80 4.41 11.86
C ALA A 86 6.58 5.75 11.16
N SER A 87 7.66 6.50 10.99
CA SER A 87 7.71 7.69 10.16
C SER A 87 8.93 7.68 9.26
N GLY A 88 8.90 8.45 8.17
CA GLY A 88 10.03 8.54 7.24
C GLY A 88 9.71 9.41 6.03
N ARG A 89 10.43 9.17 4.94
CA ARG A 89 10.27 9.89 3.66
C ARG A 89 9.96 8.91 2.54
N LEU A 90 8.76 9.00 1.98
CA LEU A 90 8.36 8.29 0.77
C LEU A 90 9.06 8.90 -0.45
N MET A 91 9.76 8.08 -1.22
CA MET A 91 10.52 8.48 -2.41
C MET A 91 11.53 9.59 -2.14
N GLY A 92 12.03 9.68 -0.89
CA GLY A 92 12.93 10.75 -0.44
C GLY A 92 12.26 12.12 -0.24
N GLU A 93 10.97 12.23 -0.53
CA GLU A 93 10.26 13.53 -0.58
C GLU A 93 9.16 13.62 0.49
N GLY A 94 8.05 12.92 0.26
CA GLY A 94 6.84 13.06 1.06
C GLY A 94 7.03 12.50 2.47
N PHE A 95 6.87 13.34 3.49
CA PHE A 95 6.90 12.86 4.87
C PHE A 95 5.71 11.94 5.11
N ILE A 96 5.97 10.73 5.60
CA ILE A 96 4.95 9.72 5.87
C ILE A 96 4.99 9.31 7.33
N GLU A 97 3.82 9.12 7.93
CA GLU A 97 3.62 8.43 9.21
C GLU A 97 2.59 7.34 9.02
N ALA A 98 2.83 6.19 9.64
CA ALA A 98 1.89 5.08 9.67
C ALA A 98 1.85 4.45 11.06
N LYS A 99 0.65 4.04 11.46
CA LYS A 99 0.42 3.18 12.61
C LYS A 99 -0.31 1.94 12.15
N VAL A 100 0.11 0.79 12.65
CA VAL A 100 -0.49 -0.51 12.35
C VAL A 100 -0.76 -1.22 13.66
N LYS A 101 -1.95 -1.78 13.81
CA LYS A 101 -2.31 -2.68 14.91
C LYS A 101 -2.67 -4.03 14.32
N ILE A 102 -1.98 -5.07 14.74
CA ILE A 102 -2.16 -6.42 14.20
C ILE A 102 -2.12 -7.47 15.32
N PRO A 103 -3.22 -8.20 15.57
CA PRO A 103 -3.18 -9.36 16.44
C PRO A 103 -2.47 -10.52 15.73
N LEU A 104 -1.18 -10.69 15.98
CA LEU A 104 -0.35 -11.67 15.28
C LEU A 104 -0.71 -13.13 15.64
N LEU A 105 -1.38 -13.35 16.78
CA LEU A 105 -1.83 -14.67 17.20
C LEU A 105 -3.23 -15.04 16.72
N ALA A 106 -3.95 -14.12 16.05
CA ALA A 106 -5.26 -14.42 15.50
C ALA A 106 -5.19 -15.47 14.38
N GLU A 107 -6.20 -16.35 14.30
CA GLU A 107 -6.31 -17.37 13.25
C GLU A 107 -6.42 -16.74 11.85
N ASN A 108 -7.20 -15.66 11.76
CA ASN A 108 -7.41 -14.90 10.54
C ASN A 108 -6.61 -13.58 10.56
N LEU A 109 -6.41 -13.01 9.37
CA LEU A 109 -5.74 -11.72 9.24
C LEU A 109 -6.68 -10.59 9.68
N TYR A 110 -6.53 -10.14 10.92
CA TYR A 110 -7.08 -8.87 11.36
C TYR A 110 -5.98 -7.82 11.40
N CYS A 111 -6.27 -6.61 10.97
CA CYS A 111 -5.32 -5.50 11.03
C CYS A 111 -6.08 -4.18 10.96
N SER A 112 -5.68 -3.18 11.73
CA SER A 112 -6.02 -1.80 11.41
C SER A 112 -4.76 -1.01 11.11
N TYR A 113 -4.86 -0.08 10.18
CA TYR A 113 -3.75 0.82 9.88
C TYR A 113 -4.26 2.18 9.46
N GLU A 114 -3.55 3.19 9.93
CA GLU A 114 -3.82 4.59 9.68
C GLU A 114 -2.52 5.30 9.38
N GLY A 115 -2.62 6.47 8.75
CA GLY A 115 -1.43 7.23 8.44
C GLY A 115 -1.72 8.49 7.68
N LYS A 116 -0.64 9.25 7.47
CA LYS A 116 -0.65 10.48 6.69
C LYS A 116 0.56 10.54 5.78
N LEU A 117 0.36 11.16 4.62
CA LEU A 117 1.41 11.54 3.68
C LEU A 117 1.32 13.06 3.51
N GLY A 118 2.44 13.74 3.76
CA GLY A 118 2.58 15.17 3.52
C GLY A 118 2.81 15.49 2.05
N GLN A 119 3.15 16.76 1.82
CA GLN A 119 3.33 17.30 0.47
C GLN A 119 4.41 16.57 -0.32
N MET A 120 4.12 16.29 -1.60
CA MET A 120 5.08 15.76 -2.58
C MET A 120 4.55 15.87 -4.01
N ASP A 121 5.44 15.77 -4.99
CA ASP A 121 5.03 15.65 -6.39
C ASP A 121 4.38 14.27 -6.64
N ALA A 122 3.20 14.27 -7.26
CA ALA A 122 2.48 13.05 -7.59
C ALA A 122 3.20 12.20 -8.65
N ILE A 123 4.12 12.78 -9.43
CA ILE A 123 4.90 12.05 -10.44
C ILE A 123 5.77 10.94 -9.83
N PHE A 124 6.14 11.03 -8.55
CA PHE A 124 6.95 9.99 -7.91
C PHE A 124 6.22 8.64 -7.86
N PHE A 125 4.88 8.62 -7.90
CA PHE A 125 4.11 7.38 -7.99
C PHE A 125 4.25 6.67 -9.33
N ASN A 126 4.65 7.36 -10.41
CA ASN A 126 4.88 6.75 -11.73
C ASN A 126 5.87 5.58 -11.67
N SER A 127 6.83 5.66 -10.74
CA SER A 127 7.80 4.61 -10.46
C SER A 127 7.18 3.25 -10.18
N ILE A 128 5.93 3.19 -9.71
CA ILE A 128 5.21 1.93 -9.47
C ILE A 128 3.96 1.79 -10.38
N ILE A 129 3.19 2.85 -10.61
CA ILE A 129 1.90 2.75 -11.32
C ILE A 129 2.06 2.58 -12.83
N GLU A 130 3.16 3.04 -13.44
CA GLU A 130 3.37 2.85 -14.88
C GLU A 130 3.62 1.38 -15.22
N SER A 131 4.46 0.73 -14.42
CA SER A 131 4.75 -0.71 -14.56
C SER A 131 3.52 -1.54 -14.27
N ASN A 132 2.79 -1.23 -13.18
CA ASN A 132 1.78 -2.13 -12.63
C ASN A 132 0.37 -1.90 -13.20
N GLU A 133 0.01 -0.64 -13.49
CA GLU A 133 -1.34 -0.26 -13.89
C GLU A 133 -1.40 0.31 -15.32
N HIS A 134 -0.25 0.47 -16.00
CA HIS A 134 -0.15 1.10 -17.33
C HIS A 134 -0.77 2.51 -17.35
N VAL A 135 -0.63 3.24 -16.24
CA VAL A 135 -1.10 4.61 -16.06
C VAL A 135 0.08 5.50 -15.72
N ARG A 136 0.05 6.75 -16.19
CA ARG A 136 1.05 7.78 -15.93
C ARG A 136 0.40 9.05 -15.41
N ILE A 137 0.93 9.59 -14.33
CA ILE A 137 0.67 10.96 -13.85
C ILE A 137 1.60 11.90 -14.61
N ARG A 138 1.05 12.86 -15.35
CA ARG A 138 1.81 13.84 -16.15
C ARG A 138 2.24 15.05 -15.33
N LYS A 139 1.42 15.45 -14.37
CA LYS A 139 1.64 16.52 -13.40
C LYS A 139 0.69 16.32 -12.24
N GLY A 140 1.03 16.86 -11.08
CA GLY A 140 0.15 16.92 -9.92
C GLY A 140 0.96 17.14 -8.65
N PHE A 141 0.43 17.92 -7.73
CA PHE A 141 1.03 18.12 -6.42
C PHE A 141 0.06 17.62 -5.36
N ILE A 142 0.55 16.76 -4.46
CA ILE A 142 -0.21 16.27 -3.32
C ILE A 142 -0.03 17.28 -2.19
N ASP A 143 -1.14 17.74 -1.62
CA ASP A 143 -1.14 18.59 -0.43
C ASP A 143 -1.04 17.73 0.84
N GLU A 144 -1.93 16.76 0.96
CA GLU A 144 -2.01 15.83 2.08
C GLU A 144 -2.80 14.59 1.67
N VAL A 145 -2.41 13.43 2.18
CA VAL A 145 -3.27 12.23 2.24
C VAL A 145 -3.39 11.79 3.68
N LYS A 146 -4.61 11.44 4.10
CA LYS A 146 -4.91 10.79 5.40
C LYS A 146 -5.75 9.56 5.14
N TYR A 147 -5.45 8.47 5.82
CA TYR A 147 -6.22 7.24 5.68
C TYR A 147 -6.38 6.52 7.01
N GLU A 148 -7.45 5.74 7.08
CA GLU A 148 -7.74 4.78 8.13
C GLU A 148 -8.38 3.56 7.49
N VAL A 149 -7.90 2.36 7.85
CA VAL A 149 -8.35 1.11 7.26
C VAL A 149 -8.48 0.05 8.34
N ALA A 150 -9.58 -0.70 8.28
CA ALA A 150 -9.77 -1.95 8.99
C ALA A 150 -9.78 -3.11 7.99
N LEU A 151 -8.96 -4.12 8.26
CA LEU A 151 -8.88 -5.37 7.52
C LEU A 151 -9.42 -6.49 8.41
N ALA A 152 -10.48 -7.12 7.95
CA ALA A 152 -11.09 -8.29 8.58
C ALA A 152 -11.05 -9.47 7.61
N ASP A 153 -10.06 -10.35 7.84
CA ASP A 153 -9.71 -11.50 7.02
C ASP A 153 -9.45 -11.18 5.54
N THR A 154 -10.53 -11.17 4.74
CA THR A 154 -10.47 -10.93 3.30
C THR A 154 -10.83 -9.51 2.90
N LEU A 155 -11.52 -8.76 3.76
CA LEU A 155 -12.10 -7.47 3.40
C LEU A 155 -11.39 -6.32 4.12
N ALA A 156 -10.86 -5.37 3.34
CA ALA A 156 -10.39 -4.08 3.83
C ALA A 156 -11.44 -3.00 3.55
N THR A 157 -11.85 -2.27 4.59
CA THR A 157 -12.74 -1.11 4.50
C THR A 157 -12.16 0.07 5.26
N GLY A 158 -12.58 1.29 4.89
CA GLY A 158 -12.13 2.50 5.59
C GLY A 158 -12.34 3.76 4.78
N THR A 159 -11.57 4.79 5.09
CA THR A 159 -11.63 6.09 4.40
C THR A 159 -10.25 6.58 4.02
N LEU A 160 -10.18 7.33 2.92
CA LEU A 160 -8.98 8.04 2.48
C LEU A 160 -9.37 9.46 2.07
N ALA A 161 -8.80 10.46 2.73
CA ALA A 161 -8.91 11.85 2.34
C ALA A 161 -7.64 12.27 1.59
N ALA A 162 -7.79 12.86 0.42
CA ALA A 162 -6.68 13.37 -0.39
C ALA A 162 -6.92 14.81 -0.86
N GLY A 163 -5.96 15.68 -0.61
CA GLY A 163 -5.85 17.01 -1.20
C GLY A 163 -4.76 17.02 -2.27
N TYR A 164 -5.05 17.61 -3.43
CA TYR A 164 -4.11 17.71 -4.54
C TYR A 164 -4.50 18.83 -5.52
N GLU A 165 -3.51 19.28 -6.29
CA GLU A 165 -3.68 20.27 -7.34
C GLU A 165 -2.99 19.88 -8.65
N LYS A 166 -3.51 20.39 -9.76
CA LYS A 166 -2.99 20.24 -11.12
C LYS A 166 -2.74 18.79 -11.51
N LEU A 167 -3.59 17.87 -11.06
CA LEU A 167 -3.43 16.43 -11.29
C LEU A 167 -3.88 16.08 -12.70
N ARG A 168 -2.94 15.59 -13.52
CA ARG A 168 -3.22 15.09 -14.87
C ARG A 168 -2.80 13.64 -15.06
N ILE A 169 -3.73 12.79 -15.48
CA ILE A 169 -3.54 11.35 -15.62
C ILE A 169 -3.68 10.91 -17.09
N GLN A 170 -2.88 9.93 -17.51
CA GLN A 170 -2.92 9.32 -18.84
C GLN A 170 -2.80 7.79 -18.75
N VAL A 171 -3.51 7.06 -19.61
CA VAL A 171 -3.30 5.62 -19.84
C VAL A 171 -2.23 5.42 -20.92
N LEU A 172 -1.29 4.50 -20.68
CA LEU A 172 -0.14 4.27 -21.54
C LEU A 172 -0.42 3.31 -22.70
N ASN A 173 -1.30 2.31 -22.56
CA ASN A 173 -1.67 1.36 -23.62
C ASN A 173 -3.13 0.89 -23.48
N GLN A 174 -3.91 0.96 -24.58
CA GLN A 174 -5.32 0.53 -24.64
C GLN A 174 -5.52 -0.90 -25.19
N GLU A 175 -4.51 -1.58 -25.72
CA GLU A 175 -4.76 -2.82 -26.50
C GLU A 175 -4.91 -4.10 -25.66
N ASP A 176 -4.63 -4.06 -24.35
CA ASP A 176 -4.59 -5.25 -23.47
C ASP A 176 -5.77 -5.28 -22.49
N HIS A 177 -7.00 -5.18 -23.01
CA HIS A 177 -8.23 -5.06 -22.21
C HIS A 177 -8.75 -6.37 -21.59
N GLU A 178 -8.26 -7.54 -22.00
CA GLU A 178 -8.98 -8.79 -21.68
C GLU A 178 -8.89 -9.27 -20.22
N LYS A 179 -8.04 -8.69 -19.35
CA LYS A 179 -7.92 -9.15 -17.94
C LYS A 179 -7.71 -8.06 -16.88
N LYS A 180 -8.02 -6.79 -17.16
CA LYS A 180 -7.64 -5.71 -16.23
C LYS A 180 -8.80 -5.30 -15.31
N ARG A 181 -8.57 -5.47 -13.99
CA ARG A 181 -9.51 -5.24 -12.87
C ARG A 181 -9.80 -3.74 -12.63
N GLY A 182 -10.89 -3.48 -11.88
CA GLY A 182 -11.65 -2.22 -11.84
C GLY A 182 -10.91 -0.88 -11.63
N LEU A 183 -9.68 -0.85 -11.07
CA LEU A 183 -8.91 0.40 -10.96
C LEU A 183 -8.53 0.96 -12.34
N ILE A 184 -8.06 0.13 -13.26
CA ILE A 184 -7.66 0.55 -14.61
C ILE A 184 -8.89 0.95 -15.43
N THR A 185 -9.99 0.18 -15.32
CA THR A 185 -11.27 0.51 -15.95
C THR A 185 -11.79 1.87 -15.49
N PHE A 186 -11.72 2.16 -14.19
CA PHE A 186 -12.11 3.45 -13.66
C PHE A 186 -11.26 4.59 -14.23
N LEU A 187 -9.93 4.45 -14.18
CA LEU A 187 -9.01 5.49 -14.68
C LEU A 187 -9.17 5.71 -16.19
N ALA A 188 -9.42 4.65 -16.96
CA ALA A 188 -9.76 4.75 -18.38
C ALA A 188 -11.06 5.55 -18.58
N ASN A 189 -12.12 5.26 -17.84
CA ASN A 189 -13.39 6.01 -17.92
C ASN A 189 -13.24 7.48 -17.48
N LEU A 190 -12.42 7.76 -16.48
CA LEU A 190 -12.11 9.13 -16.05
C LEU A 190 -11.49 9.93 -17.20
N ILE A 191 -10.57 9.32 -17.94
CA ILE A 191 -9.90 9.93 -19.10
C ILE A 191 -10.86 10.07 -20.28
N LEU A 192 -11.64 9.04 -20.62
CA LEU A 192 -12.62 9.09 -21.72
C LEU A 192 -13.67 10.19 -21.52
N ASN A 193 -14.02 10.47 -20.26
CA ASN A 193 -14.95 11.55 -19.91
C ASN A 193 -14.28 12.93 -19.74
N ASN A 194 -13.03 13.10 -20.16
CA ASN A 194 -12.23 14.33 -20.02
C ASN A 194 -12.14 14.87 -18.57
N ARG A 195 -12.22 13.99 -17.56
CA ARG A 195 -12.09 14.33 -16.13
C ARG A 195 -10.69 14.06 -15.58
N ASN A 196 -9.71 13.95 -16.46
CA ASN A 196 -8.33 13.59 -16.14
C ASN A 196 -7.38 14.78 -16.00
N ASP A 197 -7.88 16.02 -16.03
CA ASP A 197 -7.13 17.25 -15.68
C ASP A 197 -7.90 17.96 -14.55
N LEU A 198 -7.41 17.82 -13.32
CA LEU A 198 -8.05 18.34 -12.11
C LEU A 198 -7.24 19.51 -11.56
N GLU A 199 -7.79 20.73 -11.62
CA GLU A 199 -7.10 21.96 -11.21
C GLU A 199 -6.80 22.02 -9.71
N ARG A 200 -7.80 21.79 -8.84
CA ARG A 200 -7.60 21.76 -7.38
C ARG A 200 -8.69 21.00 -6.65
N ARG A 201 -8.30 20.20 -5.66
CA ARG A 201 -9.17 19.56 -4.68
C ARG A 201 -8.61 19.83 -3.28
N LYS A 202 -9.28 20.70 -2.51
CA LYS A 202 -8.83 21.13 -1.16
C LYS A 202 -8.67 19.96 -0.18
N SER A 203 -9.54 18.96 -0.27
CA SER A 203 -9.41 17.60 0.26
C SER A 203 -10.73 16.88 -0.04
N LYS A 204 -10.69 15.69 -0.62
CA LYS A 204 -11.88 14.86 -0.83
C LYS A 204 -11.68 13.50 -0.19
N THR A 205 -12.69 13.07 0.55
CA THR A 205 -12.75 11.73 1.14
C THR A 205 -13.33 10.73 0.13
N GLY A 206 -12.64 9.61 -0.02
CA GLY A 206 -13.06 8.45 -0.79
C GLY A 206 -13.20 7.23 0.13
N ALA A 207 -14.15 6.36 -0.19
CA ALA A 207 -14.35 5.10 0.49
C ALA A 207 -13.29 4.07 0.08
N ILE A 208 -12.66 3.44 1.07
CA ILE A 208 -11.83 2.26 0.86
C ILE A 208 -12.73 1.03 0.94
N TYR A 209 -12.67 0.23 -0.11
CA TYR A 209 -13.28 -1.10 -0.16
C TYR A 209 -12.43 -2.00 -1.03
N TYR A 210 -11.85 -3.06 -0.47
CA TYR A 210 -11.01 -4.00 -1.20
C TYR A 210 -11.12 -5.42 -0.63
N THR A 211 -11.53 -6.36 -1.46
CA THR A 211 -11.51 -7.79 -1.12
C THR A 211 -10.22 -8.41 -1.66
N ARG A 212 -9.40 -8.98 -0.77
CA ARG A 212 -8.12 -9.61 -1.13
C ARG A 212 -8.34 -10.79 -2.07
N GLU A 213 -7.41 -10.97 -2.99
CA GLU A 213 -7.31 -12.17 -3.80
C GLU A 213 -6.51 -13.25 -3.06
N LYS A 214 -6.71 -14.53 -3.42
CA LYS A 214 -5.97 -15.65 -2.82
C LYS A 214 -4.45 -15.50 -2.90
N GLU A 215 -3.96 -14.81 -3.92
CA GLU A 215 -2.54 -14.59 -4.18
C GLU A 215 -1.96 -13.31 -3.53
N ASP A 216 -2.80 -12.54 -2.84
CA ASP A 216 -2.36 -11.30 -2.20
C ASP A 216 -1.53 -11.60 -0.97
N GLY A 217 -0.27 -11.15 -1.00
CA GLY A 217 0.54 -11.02 0.20
C GLY A 217 0.20 -9.73 0.93
N PHE A 218 0.57 -9.65 2.21
CA PHE A 218 0.20 -8.55 3.10
C PHE A 218 0.45 -7.15 2.51
N LEU A 219 1.64 -6.86 1.98
CA LEU A 219 1.94 -5.56 1.38
C LEU A 219 1.02 -5.20 0.20
N ARG A 220 0.59 -6.19 -0.60
CA ARG A 220 -0.35 -5.96 -1.70
C ARG A 220 -1.72 -5.55 -1.21
N ILE A 221 -2.19 -6.17 -0.13
CA ILE A 221 -3.46 -5.80 0.50
C ILE A 221 -3.40 -4.35 0.95
N LEU A 222 -2.32 -3.94 1.63
CA LEU A 222 -2.15 -2.58 2.15
C LEU A 222 -2.18 -1.52 1.05
N TRP A 223 -1.47 -1.72 -0.08
CA TRP A 223 -1.45 -0.68 -1.11
C TRP A 223 -2.68 -0.72 -2.02
N ARG A 224 -3.27 -1.89 -2.29
CA ARG A 224 -4.46 -2.00 -3.14
C ARG A 224 -5.71 -1.42 -2.48
N SER A 225 -5.87 -1.57 -1.17
CA SER A 225 -6.95 -0.91 -0.42
C SER A 225 -6.82 0.62 -0.49
N LEU A 226 -5.63 1.18 -0.26
CA LEU A 226 -5.41 2.62 -0.37
C LEU A 226 -5.66 3.12 -1.80
N ALA A 227 -5.30 2.32 -2.81
CA ALA A 227 -5.57 2.63 -4.21
C ALA A 227 -7.08 2.74 -4.51
N THR A 228 -7.95 1.92 -3.89
CA THR A 228 -9.41 2.05 -4.08
C THR A 228 -9.95 3.33 -3.48
N GLY A 229 -9.50 3.69 -2.27
CA GLY A 229 -9.83 4.98 -1.63
C GLY A 229 -9.38 6.17 -2.48
N LEU A 230 -8.14 6.16 -2.97
CA LEU A 230 -7.60 7.22 -3.83
C LEU A 230 -8.42 7.36 -5.12
N VAL A 231 -8.75 6.25 -5.79
CA VAL A 231 -9.59 6.27 -6.97
C VAL A 231 -10.98 6.85 -6.68
N ASP A 232 -11.56 6.55 -5.51
CA ASP A 232 -12.85 7.10 -5.12
C ASP A 232 -12.80 8.63 -4.90
N THR A 233 -11.66 9.17 -4.45
CA THR A 233 -11.44 10.63 -4.38
C THR A 233 -11.47 11.29 -5.77
N LEU A 234 -11.15 10.58 -6.85
CA LEU A 234 -11.18 11.13 -8.22
C LEU A 234 -12.59 11.28 -8.81
N LYS A 235 -13.61 10.63 -8.23
CA LYS A 235 -15.01 10.70 -8.72
C LYS A 235 -15.61 12.11 -8.73
#